data_AF-A0A1I1PDE7-F1
#
_entry.id   AF-A0A1I1PDE7-F1
#
_cell.length_a   1.000
_cell.length_b   1.000
_cell.length_c   1.000
_cell.angle_alpha   90.00
_cell.angle_beta   90.00
_cell.angle_gamma   90.00
#
_symmetry.space_group_name_H-M   'P 1'
#
loop_
_entity.id
_entity.type
_entity.pdbx_description
1 polymer ?
#
loop_
_entity_poly.entity_id
_entity_poly.type
_entity_poly.pdbx_seq_one_letter_code
_entity_poly.pdbx_strand_id
1 'polypeptide(L)' 'MSGPGADDPRERRPDPEAGLEAERERRAREKFIADLLARGQAVFEGEEPTTRTTHIIVREEDGTLTVRRLRFH' A
#
# COMPACT_ATOMS: atom_id res chain seq x y z
N MET A 1 43.81 6.33 31.59
CA MET A 1 43.59 5.69 30.29
C MET A 1 42.10 5.42 30.16
N SER A 2 41.36 6.29 29.47
CA SER A 2 39.92 6.16 29.27
C SER A 2 39.65 5.35 28.01
N GLY A 3 38.69 4.44 28.05
CA GLY A 3 38.13 3.82 26.85
C GLY A 3 36.76 3.23 27.13
N PRO A 4 35.65 3.96 26.91
CA PRO A 4 34.38 3.33 26.65
C PRO A 4 34.33 2.97 25.16
N GLY A 5 33.97 1.73 24.86
CA GLY A 5 33.75 1.24 23.52
C GLY A 5 32.78 2.15 22.78
N ALA A 6 33.22 2.63 21.62
CA ALA A 6 32.34 3.27 20.66
C ALA A 6 31.39 2.19 20.13
N ASP A 7 30.18 2.19 20.67
CA ASP A 7 28.98 1.69 20.00
C ASP A 7 28.94 2.38 18.62
N ASP A 8 29.33 1.67 17.57
CA ASP A 8 29.31 2.17 16.20
C ASP A 8 27.86 2.06 15.69
N PRO A 9 27.16 3.18 15.43
CA PRO A 9 25.74 3.14 15.07
C PRO A 9 25.50 2.76 13.60
N ARG A 10 26.51 2.25 12.86
CA ARG A 10 26.42 2.04 11.40
C ARG A 10 25.93 0.67 10.94
N GLU A 11 25.52 -0.23 11.84
CA GLU A 11 24.86 -1.49 11.45
C GLU A 11 23.41 -1.55 11.90
N ARG A 12 22.61 -0.53 11.53
CA ARG A 12 21.17 -0.74 11.39
C ARG A 12 20.96 -1.55 10.10
N ARG A 13 21.28 -2.86 10.15
CA ARG A 13 20.88 -3.78 9.08
C ARG A 13 19.37 -3.63 8.94
N PRO A 14 18.81 -3.34 7.75
CA PRO A 14 17.38 -3.33 7.59
C PRO A 14 16.87 -4.72 7.99
N ASP A 15 15.96 -4.77 8.96
CA ASP A 15 15.35 -6.03 9.38
C ASP A 15 14.78 -6.73 8.14
N PRO A 16 15.29 -7.92 7.78
CA PRO A 16 14.84 -8.62 6.57
C PRO A 16 13.33 -8.95 6.62
N GLU A 17 12.74 -8.96 7.81
CA GLU A 17 11.32 -9.15 8.05
C GLU A 17 10.47 -7.95 7.61
N ALA A 18 10.98 -6.72 7.76
CA ALA A 18 10.26 -5.51 7.36
C ALA A 18 10.06 -5.41 5.83
N GLY A 19 11.03 -5.90 5.05
CA GLY A 19 10.90 -6.00 3.59
C GLY A 19 9.87 -7.04 3.16
N LEU A 20 9.78 -8.16 3.86
CA LEU A 20 8.82 -9.23 3.59
C LEU A 20 7.39 -8.84 3.95
N GLU A 21 7.18 -8.09 5.04
CA GLU A 21 5.87 -7.56 5.40
C GLU A 21 5.38 -6.52 4.39
N ALA A 22 6.24 -5.59 3.95
CA ALA A 22 5.89 -4.61 2.93
C ALA A 22 5.49 -5.27 1.60
N GLU A 23 6.20 -6.32 1.18
CA GLU A 23 5.85 -7.07 -0.03
C GLU A 23 4.53 -7.85 0.12
N ARG A 24 4.29 -8.47 1.28
CA ARG A 24 3.02 -9.15 1.58
C ARG A 24 1.85 -8.17 1.59
N GLU A 25 2.02 -7.01 2.21
CA GLU A 25 0.99 -5.98 2.26
C GLU A 25 0.69 -5.44 0.85
N ARG A 26 1.74 -5.15 0.06
CA ARG A 26 1.57 -4.75 -1.34
C ARG A 26 0.78 -5.79 -2.13
N ARG A 27 1.15 -7.06 -2.04
CA ARG A 27 0.48 -8.14 -2.78
C ARG A 27 -0.97 -8.33 -2.32
N ALA A 28 -1.24 -8.22 -1.02
CA ALA A 28 -2.59 -8.29 -0.47
C ALA A 28 -3.46 -7.14 -0.99
N ARG A 29 -2.89 -5.93 -1.06
CA ARG A 29 -3.54 -4.74 -1.60
C ARG A 29 -3.82 -4.84 -3.09
N GLU A 30 -2.84 -5.27 -3.88
CA GLU A 30 -3.02 -5.51 -5.33
C GLU A 30 -4.11 -6.54 -5.59
N LYS A 31 -4.13 -7.63 -4.81
CA LYS A 31 -5.20 -8.64 -4.89
C LYS A 31 -6.56 -8.05 -4.53
N PHE A 32 -6.64 -7.28 -3.44
CA PHE A 32 -7.87 -6.63 -3.00
C PHE A 32 -8.44 -5.69 -4.08
N ILE A 33 -7.58 -4.90 -4.73
CA ILE A 33 -7.95 -4.04 -5.84
C ILE A 33 -8.49 -4.85 -7.02
N ALA A 34 -7.79 -5.92 -7.41
CA ALA A 34 -8.22 -6.79 -8.49
C ALA A 34 -9.59 -7.43 -8.20
N ASP A 35 -9.82 -7.89 -6.96
CA ASP A 35 -11.10 -8.45 -6.52
C ASP A 35 -12.23 -7.41 -6.59
N LEU A 36 -11.98 -6.14 -6.22
CA LEU A 36 -12.98 -5.09 -6.32
C LEU A 36 -13.32 -4.73 -7.78
N LEU A 37 -12.31 -4.64 -8.64
CA LEU A 37 -12.49 -4.40 -10.08
C LEU A 37 -13.28 -5.53 -10.73
N ALA A 38 -12.94 -6.79 -10.44
CA ALA A 38 -13.64 -7.96 -10.97
C ALA A 38 -15.12 -8.01 -10.56
N ARG A 39 -15.46 -7.48 -9.38
CA ARG A 39 -16.84 -7.37 -8.89
C ARG A 39 -17.57 -6.13 -9.42
N GLY A 40 -16.89 -5.24 -10.14
CA GLY A 40 -17.42 -3.93 -10.53
C GLY A 40 -17.71 -3.01 -9.34
N GLN A 41 -17.04 -3.24 -8.21
CA GLN A 41 -17.20 -2.46 -6.97
C GLN A 41 -16.16 -1.34 -6.84
N ALA A 42 -15.16 -1.31 -7.71
CA ALA A 42 -14.21 -0.22 -7.81
C ALA A 42 -14.04 0.25 -9.26
N VAL A 43 -13.66 1.51 -9.41
CA VAL A 43 -13.21 2.11 -10.69
C VAL A 43 -11.98 2.98 -10.41
N PHE A 44 -11.20 3.31 -11.43
CA PHE A 44 -10.10 4.26 -11.26
C PHE A 44 -10.61 5.69 -11.11
N GLU A 45 -9.81 6.55 -10.48
CA GLU A 45 -10.10 7.97 -10.42
C GLU A 45 -10.23 8.56 -11.84
N GLY A 46 -11.33 9.28 -12.07
CA GLY A 46 -11.68 9.82 -13.39
C GLY A 46 -12.52 8.90 -14.27
N GLU A 47 -12.70 7.64 -13.91
CA GLU A 47 -13.66 6.76 -14.59
C GLU A 47 -15.09 6.97 -14.09
N GLU A 48 -16.07 6.68 -14.93
CA GLU A 48 -17.49 6.81 -14.58
C GLU A 48 -17.88 5.72 -13.57
N PRO A 49 -18.27 6.08 -12.33
CA PRO A 49 -18.71 5.11 -11.35
C PRO A 49 -20.10 4.58 -11.71
N THR A 50 -20.29 3.28 -11.54
CA THR A 50 -21.59 2.63 -11.67
C THR A 50 -22.38 2.72 -10.36
N THR A 51 -23.66 2.34 -10.39
CA THR A 51 -24.50 2.21 -9.18
C THR A 51 -23.99 1.20 -8.15
N ARG A 52 -23.07 0.30 -8.54
CA ARG A 52 -22.45 -0.69 -7.65
C ARG A 52 -21.04 -0.30 -7.20
N THR A 53 -20.48 0.75 -7.78
CA THR A 53 -19.16 1.25 -7.41
C THR A 53 -19.22 1.75 -5.97
N THR A 54 -18.37 1.21 -5.12
CA THR A 54 -18.27 1.58 -3.69
C THR A 54 -16.88 2.06 -3.32
N HIS A 55 -15.92 1.92 -4.23
CA HIS A 55 -14.53 2.30 -4.03
C HIS A 55 -13.99 3.00 -5.27
N ILE A 56 -13.03 3.91 -5.08
CA ILE A 56 -12.22 4.53 -6.12
C ILE A 56 -10.77 4.10 -5.91
N ILE A 57 -10.12 3.72 -6.99
CA ILE A 57 -8.70 3.41 -7.00
C ILE A 57 -7.96 4.64 -7.49
N VAL A 58 -7.06 5.18 -6.67
CA VAL A 58 -6.21 6.32 -7.03
C VAL A 58 -4.81 5.78 -7.27
N ARG A 59 -4.20 6.19 -8.38
CA ARG A 59 -2.80 5.90 -8.66
C ARG A 59 -1.98 7.08 -8.19
N GLU A 60 -1.18 6.85 -7.16
CA GLU A 60 -0.23 7.80 -6.63
C GLU A 60 0.94 8.01 -7.61
N GLU A 61 1.66 9.11 -7.48
CA GLU A 61 2.78 9.49 -8.38
C GLU A 61 3.96 8.51 -8.32
N ASP A 62 4.13 7.82 -7.20
CA ASP A 62 5.12 6.76 -6.99
C ASP A 62 4.71 5.41 -7.64
N GLY A 63 3.53 5.35 -8.26
CA GLY A 63 2.97 4.16 -8.88
C GLY A 63 2.16 3.27 -7.93
N THR A 64 2.03 3.65 -6.66
CA THR A 64 1.24 2.93 -5.66
C THR A 64 -0.26 3.11 -5.93
N LEU A 65 -1.07 2.05 -5.79
CA LEU A 65 -2.53 2.11 -6.00
C LEU A 65 -3.28 2.20 -4.68
N THR A 66 -3.83 3.35 -4.26
CA THR A 66 -4.66 3.49 -3.06
C THR A 66 -6.13 3.20 -3.35
N VAL A 67 -6.85 2.66 -2.35
CA VAL A 67 -8.28 2.40 -2.44
C VAL A 67 -8.99 3.31 -1.46
N ARG A 68 -9.94 4.11 -1.97
CA ARG A 68 -10.75 5.03 -1.18
C ARG A 68 -12.20 4.59 -1.27
N ARG A 69 -12.88 4.42 -0.14
CA ARG A 69 -14.30 4.07 -0.13
C ARG A 69 -15.13 5.31 -0.48
N LEU A 70 -16.03 5.17 -1.47
CA LEU A 70 -17.06 6.17 -1.75
C LEU A 70 -18.03 6.21 -0.57
N ARG A 71 -18.26 7.41 -0.03
CA ARG A 71 -19.35 7.67 0.91
C ARG A 71 -20.50 8.24 0.10
N PHE A 72 -21.54 7.44 -0.10
CA PHE A 72 -22.81 7.93 -0.60
C PHE A 72 -23.51 8.66 0.55
N HIS A 73 -23.73 9.96 0.37
CA HIS A 73 -24.52 10.80 1.27
C HIS A 73 -25.99 10.74 0.91
#